data_AF-A0A0M0KV49-F1
#
_entry.id   AF-A0A0M0KV49-F1
#
_cell.length_a   1.000
_cell.length_b   1.000
_cell.length_c   1.000
_cell.angle_alpha   90.00
_cell.angle_beta   90.00
_cell.angle_gamma   90.00
#
_symmetry.space_group_name_H-M   'P 1'
#
loop_
_entity.id
_entity.type
_entity.pdbx_description
1 polymer ?
#
loop_
_entity_poly.entity_id
_entity_poly.type
_entity_poly.pdbx_seq_one_letter_code
_entity_poly.pdbx_strand_id
1 'polypeptide(L)'
;MKKLVGTLAVSILLFANMGDASAHSGRTDRLGGHFRTKDCVYMFHHPTSAVTGKTQGTIVQLITKYNSNNKCTRTLTTKKVMWNTVKYKK
;
A
#
# COMPACT_ATOMS: atom_id res chain seq x y z
N MET A 1 -6.03 -14.54 55.47
CA MET A 1 -6.21 -13.15 55.00
C MET A 1 -5.21 -12.89 53.88
N LYS A 2 -5.73 -12.46 52.71
CA LYS A 2 -5.11 -11.67 51.61
C LYS A 2 -3.61 -11.86 51.33
N LYS A 3 -3.26 -12.43 50.17
CA LYS A 3 -2.34 -11.83 49.15
C LYS A 3 -2.53 -12.51 47.78
N LEU A 4 -3.71 -12.33 47.17
CA LEU A 4 -3.89 -12.48 45.71
C LEU A 4 -4.00 -11.06 45.17
N VAL A 5 -2.85 -10.43 44.95
CA VAL A 5 -2.78 -9.08 44.39
C VAL A 5 -1.86 -9.14 43.20
N GLY A 6 -2.44 -8.97 42.01
CA GLY A 6 -1.79 -8.20 40.97
C GLY A 6 -1.36 -8.90 39.69
N THR A 7 -1.93 -10.06 39.31
CA THR A 7 -1.68 -10.65 37.98
C THR A 7 -2.73 -10.22 36.94
N LEU A 8 -3.24 -8.98 37.01
CA LEU A 8 -4.17 -8.43 36.02
C LEU A 8 -3.57 -7.30 35.16
N ALA A 9 -2.40 -6.76 35.52
CA ALA A 9 -1.85 -5.57 34.87
C ALA A 9 -1.08 -5.85 33.56
N VAL A 10 -0.74 -7.10 33.26
CA VAL A 10 0.09 -7.44 32.08
C VAL A 10 -0.75 -7.61 30.80
N SER A 11 -2.03 -7.93 30.90
CA SER A 11 -2.87 -8.19 29.71
C SER A 11 -3.27 -6.92 28.94
N ILE A 12 -3.18 -5.73 29.55
CA ILE A 12 -3.64 -4.47 28.92
C ILE A 12 -2.56 -3.87 27.98
N LEU A 13 -1.29 -4.23 28.15
CA LEU A 13 -0.19 -3.69 27.33
C LEU A 13 0.01 -4.39 25.97
N LEU A 14 -0.69 -5.50 25.71
CA LEU A 14 -0.53 -6.28 24.47
C LEU A 14 -1.39 -5.79 23.29
N PHE A 15 -2.33 -4.87 23.51
CA PHE A 15 -3.23 -4.39 22.45
C PHE A 15 -2.89 -3.00 21.89
N ALA A 16 -1.93 -2.29 22.49
CA ALA A 16 -1.57 -0.92 22.08
C ALA A 16 -0.75 -0.84 20.77
N ASN A 17 -0.41 -1.99 20.15
CA ASN A 17 0.32 -2.06 18.89
C ASN A 17 -0.54 -2.56 17.72
N MET A 18 -1.86 -2.37 17.79
CA MET A 18 -2.70 -2.35 16.60
C MET A 18 -2.37 -1.07 15.83
N GLY A 19 -1.20 -1.03 15.19
CA GLY A 19 -0.86 0.02 14.25
C GLY A 19 -1.97 0.07 13.22
N ASP A 20 -2.51 1.27 13.00
CA ASP A 20 -3.46 1.59 11.94
C ASP A 20 -2.84 1.15 10.61
N ALA A 21 -3.04 -0.10 10.23
CA ALA A 21 -2.86 -0.57 8.88
C ALA A 21 -4.03 0.03 8.12
N SER A 22 -3.90 1.33 7.85
CA SER A 22 -4.91 2.13 7.21
C SER A 22 -5.32 1.41 5.94
N ALA A 23 -6.44 0.72 6.03
CA ALA A 23 -7.13 0.09 4.93
C ALA A 23 -7.77 1.23 4.15
N HIS A 24 -6.92 2.06 3.53
CA HIS A 24 -7.35 3.01 2.54
C HIS A 24 -8.08 2.19 1.50
N SER A 25 -9.41 2.32 1.46
CA SER A 25 -10.18 1.85 0.31
C SER A 25 -9.45 2.40 -0.91
N GLY A 26 -9.13 1.58 -1.92
CA GLY A 26 -8.35 1.96 -3.11
C GLY A 26 -9.01 3.04 -3.99
N ARG A 27 -9.94 3.81 -3.43
CA ARG A 27 -10.70 4.93 -3.95
C ARG A 27 -9.93 6.26 -3.90
N THR A 28 -8.77 6.32 -3.25
CA THR A 28 -7.93 7.55 -3.18
C THR A 28 -6.47 7.35 -3.61
N ASP A 29 -6.10 6.22 -4.18
CA ASP A 29 -4.81 6.14 -4.87
C ASP A 29 -4.89 7.02 -6.13
N ARG A 30 -4.15 8.14 -6.14
CA ARG A 30 -4.14 9.13 -7.24
C ARG A 30 -3.99 8.52 -8.64
N LEU A 31 -3.33 7.37 -8.73
CA LEU A 31 -3.07 6.63 -9.96
C LEU A 31 -3.98 5.40 -10.14
N GLY A 32 -4.73 5.01 -9.09
CA GLY A 32 -5.69 3.92 -9.14
C GLY A 32 -5.12 2.55 -8.77
N GLY A 33 -4.02 2.51 -8.02
CA GLY A 33 -3.35 1.27 -7.65
C GLY A 33 -2.47 1.39 -6.41
N HIS A 34 -1.99 0.27 -5.91
CA HIS A 34 -1.08 0.22 -4.76
C HIS A 34 -0.06 -0.91 -4.86
N PHE A 35 0.97 -0.81 -4.04
CA PHE A 35 1.94 -1.90 -3.87
C PHE A 35 1.32 -3.05 -3.11
N ARG A 36 1.49 -4.26 -3.65
CA ARG A 36 1.25 -5.49 -2.91
C ARG A 36 2.35 -5.66 -1.86
N THR A 37 1.96 -5.76 -0.60
CA THR A 37 2.88 -5.77 0.55
C THR A 37 3.95 -6.86 0.48
N LYS A 38 3.61 -8.04 -0.06
CA LYS A 38 4.50 -9.21 -0.05
C LYS A 38 5.76 -9.06 -0.90
N ASP A 39 5.68 -8.32 -2.01
CA ASP A 39 6.73 -8.32 -3.05
C ASP A 39 6.95 -6.96 -3.72
N CYS A 40 6.31 -5.90 -3.24
CA CYS A 40 6.40 -4.55 -3.83
C CYS A 40 6.04 -4.52 -5.32
N VAL A 41 5.16 -5.42 -5.76
CA VAL A 41 4.57 -5.34 -7.09
C VAL A 41 3.43 -4.33 -7.07
N TYR A 42 3.47 -3.33 -7.95
CA TYR A 42 2.41 -2.33 -8.07
C TYR A 42 1.24 -2.88 -8.90
N MET A 43 0.04 -2.86 -8.33
CA MET A 43 -1.18 -3.38 -8.93
C MET A 43 -2.18 -2.26 -9.11
N PHE A 44 -2.69 -2.08 -10.32
CA PHE A 44 -3.78 -1.15 -10.59
C PHE A 44 -5.12 -1.84 -10.36
N HIS A 45 -5.98 -1.24 -9.54
CA HIS A 45 -7.36 -1.71 -9.36
C HIS A 45 -8.31 -0.92 -10.25
N HIS A 46 -8.14 0.40 -10.27
CA HIS A 46 -8.95 1.35 -11.04
C HIS A 46 -8.07 2.44 -11.65
N PRO A 47 -7.29 2.14 -12.71
CA PRO A 47 -6.41 3.12 -13.36
C PRO A 47 -7.14 4.45 -13.62
N THR A 48 -6.52 5.56 -13.23
CA THR A 48 -7.08 6.89 -13.46
C THR A 48 -6.59 7.48 -14.79
N SER A 49 -7.19 8.58 -15.24
CA SER A 49 -6.71 9.34 -16.41
C SER A 49 -5.26 9.83 -16.24
N ALA A 50 -4.72 9.85 -15.02
CA ALA A 50 -3.33 10.19 -14.75
C ALA A 50 -2.34 9.14 -15.26
N VAL A 51 -2.77 7.92 -15.57
CA VAL A 51 -1.92 6.85 -16.13
C VAL A 51 -2.39 6.36 -17.50
N THR A 52 -3.63 6.63 -17.88
CA THR A 52 -4.18 6.28 -19.19
C THR A 52 -3.37 6.87 -20.34
N GLY A 53 -3.01 6.05 -21.33
CA GLY A 53 -2.28 6.46 -22.53
C GLY A 53 -0.80 6.85 -22.31
N LYS A 54 -0.28 6.72 -21.08
CA LYS A 54 1.12 7.06 -20.78
C LYS A 54 2.04 5.87 -21.02
N THR A 55 3.32 6.15 -21.29
CA THR A 55 4.34 5.11 -21.41
C THR A 55 4.61 4.45 -20.06
N GLN A 56 5.11 3.23 -20.08
CA GLN A 56 5.47 2.50 -18.85
C GLN A 56 6.49 3.27 -17.99
N GLY A 57 7.48 3.92 -18.61
CA GLY A 57 8.47 4.73 -17.91
C GLY A 57 7.84 5.92 -17.19
N THR A 58 6.94 6.65 -17.87
CA THR A 58 6.19 7.75 -17.24
C THR A 58 5.33 7.25 -16.09
N ILE A 59 4.68 6.10 -16.23
CA ILE A 59 3.86 5.51 -15.16
C ILE A 59 4.72 5.17 -13.94
N VAL A 60 5.91 4.57 -14.14
CA VAL A 60 6.85 4.29 -13.03
C VAL A 60 7.28 5.57 -12.31
N GLN A 61 7.55 6.65 -13.05
CA GLN A 61 7.87 7.95 -12.45
C GLN A 61 6.71 8.51 -11.63
N LEU A 62 5.47 8.40 -12.14
CA LEU A 62 4.29 8.86 -11.42
C LEU A 62 4.07 8.06 -10.13
N ILE A 63 4.21 6.72 -10.18
CA ILE A 63 4.09 5.87 -8.99
C ILE A 63 5.15 6.27 -7.97
N THR A 64 6.40 6.47 -8.40
CA THR A 64 7.50 6.89 -7.52
C THR A 64 7.23 8.26 -6.90
N LYS A 65 6.66 9.20 -7.65
CA LYS A 65 6.35 10.57 -7.20
C LYS A 65 5.20 10.63 -6.19
N TYR A 66 4.16 9.83 -6.38
CA TYR A 66 2.91 9.97 -5.64
C TYR A 66 2.70 8.91 -4.56
N ASN A 67 3.61 7.95 -4.41
CA ASN A 67 3.51 6.90 -3.41
C ASN A 67 4.55 7.10 -2.29
N SER A 68 4.08 7.16 -1.04
CA SER A 68 4.94 7.39 0.14
C SER A 68 5.69 6.13 0.61
N ASN A 69 5.46 4.96 0.00
CA ASN A 69 6.18 3.73 0.36
C ASN A 69 7.59 3.71 -0.24
N ASN A 70 8.50 4.43 0.42
CA ASN A 70 9.90 4.56 0.03
C ASN A 70 10.62 3.20 -0.12
N LYS A 71 10.21 2.18 0.66
CA LYS A 71 10.78 0.83 0.53
C LYS A 71 10.49 0.23 -0.84
N CYS A 72 9.24 0.31 -1.30
CA CYS A 72 8.86 -0.25 -2.59
C CYS A 72 9.28 0.62 -3.77
N THR A 73 9.13 1.95 -3.68
CA THR A 73 9.46 2.87 -4.77
C THR A 73 10.95 2.84 -5.14
N ARG A 74 11.87 2.66 -4.17
CA ARG A 74 13.32 2.55 -4.44
C ARG A 74 13.71 1.36 -5.32
N THR A 75 12.88 0.32 -5.37
CA THR A 75 13.13 -0.87 -6.20
C THR A 75 12.18 -0.99 -7.39
N LEU A 76 11.33 0.02 -7.59
CA LEU A 76 10.31 0.00 -8.62
C LEU A 76 10.96 0.11 -10.01
N THR A 77 10.63 -0.85 -10.86
CA THR A 77 10.97 -0.87 -12.28
C THR A 77 9.74 -1.28 -13.07
N THR A 78 9.80 -1.20 -14.39
CA THR A 78 8.70 -1.66 -15.26
C THR A 78 8.35 -3.13 -15.04
N LYS A 79 9.30 -3.96 -14.59
CA LYS A 79 9.08 -5.38 -14.27
C LYS A 79 8.28 -5.61 -12.99
N LYS A 80 8.23 -4.62 -12.09
CA LYS A 80 7.48 -4.66 -10.82
C LYS A 80 6.11 -3.99 -10.89
N VAL A 81 5.60 -3.76 -12.10
CA VAL A 81 4.25 -3.25 -12.32
C VAL A 81 3.44 -4.32 -13.03
N MET A 82 2.26 -4.64 -12.51
CA MET A 82 1.33 -5.57 -13.16
C MET A 82 0.56 -4.86 -14.26
N TRP A 83 1.16 -4.76 -15.44
CA TRP A 83 0.56 -4.06 -16.59
C TRP A 83 -0.77 -4.66 -17.06
N ASN A 84 -0.96 -5.96 -16.87
CA ASN A 84 -2.25 -6.64 -17.14
C ASN A 84 -3.41 -6.14 -16.28
N THR A 85 -3.12 -5.45 -15.17
CA THR A 85 -4.13 -4.80 -14.31
C THR A 85 -4.47 -3.39 -14.76
N VAL A 86 -3.75 -2.84 -15.74
CA VAL A 86 -4.11 -1.58 -16.41
C VAL A 86 -5.27 -1.87 -17.37
N LYS A 87 -6.48 -2.00 -16.82
CA LYS A 87 -7.70 -2.01 -17.65
C LYS A 87 -7.91 -0.58 -18.13
N TYR A 88 -7.48 -0.31 -19.37
CA TYR A 88 -7.91 0.87 -20.09
C TYR A 88 -9.44 0.89 -20.07
N LYS A 89 -10.06 1.90 -19.46
CA LYS A 89 -11.43 2.26 -19.87
C LYS A 89 -11.28 2.70 -21.32
N LYS A 90 -11.77 1.87 -22.24
CA LYS A 90 -12.04 2.28 -23.62
C LYS A 90 -13.03 3.44 -23.61
#